data_AF-A0A523HGN4-F1
#
_entry.id   AF-A0A523HGN4-F1
#
_cell.length_a   1.000
_cell.length_b   1.000
_cell.length_c   1.000
_cell.angle_alpha   90.00
_cell.angle_beta   90.00
_cell.angle_gamma   90.00
#
_symmetry.space_group_name_H-M   'P 1'
#
loop_
_entity.id
_entity.type
_entity.pdbx_description
1 polymer ?
#
loop_
_entity_poly.entity_id
_entity_poly.type
_entity_poly.pdbx_seq_one_letter_code
_entity_poly.pdbx_strand_id
1 'polypeptide(L)'
;MKTSIFGLETLLGKGFQIKVYDKNVSFAKLFGANKNFIQKHILHISQLMVDSLEEIIDHSEIIVIGNKNNEFINIFSKLKETQQVIDLVRIAENIETRANYEGICW
;
A
#
# COMPACT_ATOMS: atom_id res chain seq x y z
N MET A 1 3.08 6.32 -9.77
CA MET A 1 3.06 7.35 -8.70
C MET A 1 1.90 8.33 -8.84
N LYS A 2 1.67 9.03 -9.98
CA LYS A 2 0.53 9.96 -10.11
C LYS A 2 -0.86 9.30 -10.00
N THR A 3 -1.06 8.11 -10.57
CA THR A 3 -2.37 7.40 -10.52
C THR A 3 -2.69 6.85 -9.14
N SER A 4 -1.67 6.49 -8.36
CA SER A 4 -1.83 5.87 -7.03
C SER A 4 -2.38 6.86 -5.99
N ILE A 5 -2.08 8.16 -6.14
CA ILE A 5 -2.45 9.20 -5.17
C ILE A 5 -3.95 9.54 -5.24
N PHE A 6 -4.50 9.63 -6.46
CA PHE A 6 -5.90 10.05 -6.66
C PHE A 6 -6.91 9.00 -6.16
N GLY A 7 -6.52 7.72 -6.21
CA GLY A 7 -7.31 6.63 -5.64
C GLY A 7 -7.43 6.73 -4.11
N LEU A 8 -6.33 7.10 -3.43
CA LEU A 8 -6.30 7.20 -1.97
C LEU A 8 -7.23 8.29 -1.46
N GLU A 9 -7.20 9.50 -2.05
CA GLU A 9 -8.08 10.61 -1.66
C GLU A 9 -9.56 10.24 -1.86
N THR A 10 -9.90 9.53 -2.94
CA THR A 10 -11.27 9.07 -3.20
C THR A 10 -11.74 8.07 -2.14
N LEU A 11 -10.87 7.12 -1.76
CA LEU A 11 -11.19 6.12 -0.73
C LEU A 11 -11.32 6.78 0.65
N LEU A 12 -10.46 7.73 1.00
CA LEU A 12 -10.60 8.52 2.23
C LEU A 12 -11.93 9.29 2.25
N GLY A 13 -12.31 9.92 1.14
CA GLY A 13 -13.60 10.62 1.00
C GLY A 13 -14.82 9.72 1.15
N LYS A 14 -14.66 8.40 0.95
CA LYS A 14 -15.70 7.38 1.20
C LYS A 14 -15.67 6.82 2.63
N GLY A 15 -14.77 7.30 3.49
CA GLY A 15 -14.67 6.88 4.90
C GLY A 15 -13.79 5.65 5.15
N PHE A 16 -13.02 5.19 4.17
CA PHE A 16 -12.08 4.08 4.38
C PHE A 16 -10.90 4.53 5.24
N GLN A 17 -10.46 3.65 6.14
CA GLN A 17 -9.18 3.80 6.84
C GLN A 17 -8.08 3.22 5.95
N ILE A 18 -7.02 3.99 5.73
CA ILE A 18 -5.98 3.61 4.78
C ILE A 18 -4.62 3.74 5.44
N LYS A 19 -3.81 2.69 5.25
CA LYS A 19 -2.38 2.68 5.56
C LYS A 19 -1.58 2.32 4.31
N VAL A 20 -0.41 2.92 4.16
CA VAL A 20 0.46 2.76 2.99
C VAL A 20 1.87 2.41 3.44
N TYR A 21 2.43 1.35 2.88
CA TYR A 21 3.84 1.00 3.07
C TYR A 21 4.59 1.16 1.75
N ASP A 22 5.66 1.97 1.76
CA ASP A 22 6.62 2.04 0.66
C ASP A 22 8.02 2.32 1.20
N LYS A 23 8.89 1.31 1.11
CA LYS A 23 10.29 1.37 1.57
C LYS A 23 11.13 2.43 0.85
N ASN A 24 10.78 2.80 -0.38
CA ASN A 24 11.55 3.76 -1.16
C ASN A 24 11.14 5.21 -0.87
N VAL A 25 10.00 5.43 -0.20
CA VAL A 25 9.51 6.75 0.16
C VAL A 25 10.14 7.17 1.49
N SER A 26 11.28 7.85 1.39
CA SER A 26 11.85 8.58 2.51
C SER A 26 11.38 10.04 2.44
N PHE A 27 10.48 10.44 3.35
CA PHE A 27 10.06 11.84 3.45
C PHE A 27 11.24 12.79 3.69
N ALA A 28 12.30 12.30 4.36
CA ALA A 28 13.57 13.03 4.54
C ALA A 28 14.17 13.52 3.21
N LYS A 29 14.02 12.75 2.11
CA LYS A 29 14.51 13.11 0.77
C LYS A 29 13.60 14.10 0.04
N LEU A 30 12.35 14.24 0.47
CA LEU A 30 11.41 15.20 -0.10
C LEU A 30 11.71 16.62 0.41
N PHE A 31 12.31 16.80 1.59
CA PHE A 31 12.73 18.11 2.12
C PHE A 31 13.86 18.74 1.28
N GLY A 32 13.51 19.27 0.11
CA GLY A 32 14.43 19.91 -0.83
C GLY A 32 13.78 20.26 -2.17
N ALA A 33 12.76 19.52 -2.59
CA ALA A 33 12.06 19.76 -3.86
C ALA A 33 10.75 20.52 -3.63
N ASN A 34 10.63 21.76 -4.13
CA ASN A 34 9.36 22.46 -4.31
C ASN A 34 8.42 22.49 -3.07
N LYS A 35 8.83 23.20 -2.02
CA LYS A 35 8.16 23.32 -0.69
C LYS A 35 6.62 23.40 -0.74
N ASN A 36 6.04 24.16 -1.68
CA ASN A 36 4.57 24.34 -1.77
C ASN A 36 3.82 23.09 -2.25
N PHE A 37 4.43 22.28 -3.12
CA PHE A 37 3.83 21.01 -3.57
C PHE A 37 3.83 19.97 -2.44
N ILE A 38 4.90 19.95 -1.65
CA ILE A 38 5.05 19.04 -0.51
C ILE A 38 4.09 19.38 0.61
N GLN A 39 3.94 20.66 0.95
CA GLN A 39 3.24 21.05 2.17
C GLN A 39 1.75 20.70 2.20
N LYS A 40 1.06 20.73 1.05
CA LYS A 40 -0.38 20.43 1.01
C LYS A 40 -0.69 19.01 0.52
N HIS A 41 0.02 18.53 -0.49
CA HIS A 41 -0.32 17.26 -1.13
C HIS A 41 0.43 16.04 -0.56
N ILE A 42 1.58 16.23 0.10
CA ILE A 42 2.38 15.10 0.58
C ILE A 42 2.19 14.89 2.08
N LEU A 43 1.92 15.96 2.85
CA LEU A 43 1.65 15.88 4.28
C LEU A 43 0.44 14.99 4.62
N HIS A 44 -0.64 15.05 3.83
CA HIS A 44 -1.78 14.17 4.07
C HIS A 44 -1.45 12.69 3.80
N ILE A 45 -0.62 12.39 2.80
CA ILE A 45 -0.19 11.01 2.50
C ILE A 45 0.75 10.52 3.59
N SER A 46 1.64 11.38 4.10
CA SER A 46 2.57 11.00 5.18
C SER A 46 1.87 10.50 6.44
N GLN A 47 0.64 10.95 6.70
CA GLN A 47 -0.16 10.47 7.84
C GLN A 47 -0.72 9.05 7.64
N LEU A 48 -0.79 8.59 6.38
CA LEU A 48 -1.22 7.23 6.04
C LEU A 48 -0.03 6.26 6.04
N MET A 49 1.20 6.77 6.03
CA MET A 49 2.38 5.94 5.85
C MET A 49 2.74 5.21 7.13
N VAL A 50 3.13 3.95 6.98
CA VAL A 50 3.61 3.10 8.07
C VAL A 50 5.00 2.57 7.81
N ASP A 51 5.71 2.27 8.89
CA ASP A 51 7.12 1.88 8.83
C ASP A 51 7.33 0.36 8.69
N SER A 52 6.27 -0.44 8.79
CA SER A 52 6.36 -1.91 8.73
C SER A 52 5.21 -2.55 7.96
N LEU A 53 5.49 -3.72 7.37
CA LEU A 53 4.48 -4.55 6.73
C LEU A 53 3.56 -5.21 7.76
N GLU A 54 4.06 -5.48 8.95
CA GLU A 54 3.29 -5.99 10.09
C GLU A 54 2.10 -5.08 10.40
N GLU A 55 2.31 -3.77 10.41
CA GLU A 55 1.24 -2.80 10.66
C GLU A 55 0.15 -2.80 9.58
N ILE A 56 0.52 -3.07 8.32
CA ILE A 56 -0.44 -3.28 7.23
C ILE A 56 -1.25 -4.56 7.48
N ILE A 57 -0.57 -5.66 7.78
CA ILE A 57 -1.20 -6.97 7.98
C ILE A 57 -2.20 -6.95 9.14
N ASP A 58 -1.89 -6.25 10.23
CA ASP A 58 -2.75 -6.20 11.41
C ASP A 58 -3.94 -5.25 11.24
N HIS A 59 -3.80 -4.18 10.45
CA HIS A 59 -4.84 -3.18 10.26
C HIS A 59 -5.83 -3.53 9.14
N SER A 60 -5.35 -4.14 8.07
CA SER A 60 -6.08 -4.19 6.80
C SER A 60 -6.99 -5.42 6.67
N GLU A 61 -8.26 -5.21 6.33
CA GLU A 61 -9.13 -6.26 5.80
C GLU A 61 -8.87 -6.50 4.30
N ILE A 62 -8.52 -5.44 3.56
CA ILE A 62 -8.18 -5.46 2.14
C ILE A 62 -6.76 -4.92 1.97
N ILE A 63 -5.90 -5.68 1.29
CA ILE A 63 -4.51 -5.34 0.99
C ILE A 63 -4.36 -5.22 -0.51
N VAL A 64 -3.84 -4.09 -0.99
CA VAL A 64 -3.61 -3.85 -2.43
C VAL A 64 -2.11 -3.80 -2.70
N ILE A 65 -1.62 -4.67 -3.59
CA ILE A 65 -0.22 -4.69 -4.02
C ILE A 65 -0.09 -3.85 -5.28
N GLY A 66 0.43 -2.62 -5.11
CA GLY A 66 0.53 -1.64 -6.19
C GLY A 66 1.89 -1.58 -6.91
N ASN A 67 2.93 -2.21 -6.37
CA ASN A 67 4.26 -2.23 -6.97
C ASN A 67 4.96 -3.58 -6.71
N LYS A 68 5.87 -3.95 -7.60
CA LYS A 68 6.68 -5.16 -7.43
C LYS A 68 7.81 -4.91 -6.45
N ASN A 69 7.77 -5.60 -5.33
CA ASN A 69 8.88 -5.67 -4.39
C ASN A 69 8.88 -7.06 -3.74
N ASN A 70 9.99 -7.79 -3.85
CA ASN A 70 10.09 -9.16 -3.37
C ASN A 70 9.88 -9.28 -1.86
N GLU A 71 10.07 -8.21 -1.08
CA GLU A 71 9.79 -8.25 0.36
C GLU A 71 8.30 -8.46 0.67
N PHE A 72 7.40 -8.08 -0.25
CA PHE A 72 5.97 -8.29 -0.08
C PHE A 72 5.58 -9.76 -0.17
N ILE A 73 6.40 -10.61 -0.79
CA ILE A 73 6.14 -12.06 -0.85
C ILE A 73 6.09 -12.67 0.56
N ASN A 74 6.87 -12.12 1.49
CA ASN A 74 6.94 -12.63 2.85
C ASN A 74 5.67 -12.39 3.67
N ILE A 75 4.76 -11.50 3.23
CA ILE A 75 3.53 -11.22 3.98
C ILE A 75 2.52 -12.35 3.85
N PHE A 76 2.52 -13.09 2.74
CA PHE A 76 1.48 -14.08 2.40
C PHE A 76 1.32 -15.20 3.42
N SER A 77 2.42 -15.59 4.08
CA SER A 77 2.44 -16.60 5.14
C SER A 77 1.83 -16.11 6.46
N LYS A 78 1.72 -14.78 6.64
CA LYS A 78 1.19 -14.12 7.85
C LYS A 78 -0.27 -13.68 7.68
N LEU A 79 -0.82 -13.72 6.47
CA LEU A 79 -2.18 -13.27 6.21
C LEU A 79 -3.22 -14.24 6.78
N LYS A 80 -4.33 -13.67 7.24
CA LYS A 80 -5.48 -14.36 7.82
C LYS A 80 -6.50 -14.66 6.72
N GLU A 81 -7.28 -15.72 6.90
CA GLU A 81 -8.35 -16.15 5.96
C GLU A 81 -9.43 -15.08 5.74
N THR A 82 -9.61 -14.18 6.70
CA THR A 82 -10.57 -13.07 6.63
C THR A 82 -10.08 -11.91 5.74
N GLN A 83 -8.81 -11.92 5.31
CA GLN A 83 -8.23 -10.84 4.52
C GLN A 83 -8.36 -11.10 3.02
N GLN A 84 -8.44 -10.02 2.25
CA GLN A 84 -8.42 -10.05 0.78
C GLN A 84 -7.17 -9.34 0.25
N VAL A 85 -6.49 -9.97 -0.70
CA VAL A 85 -5.37 -9.39 -1.43
C VAL A 85 -5.79 -9.11 -2.85
N ILE A 86 -5.58 -7.87 -3.30
CA ILE A 86 -5.73 -7.44 -4.68
C ILE A 86 -4.33 -7.18 -5.25
N ASP A 87 -3.88 -8.02 -6.17
CA ASP A 87 -2.60 -7.88 -6.83
C ASP A 87 -2.74 -7.17 -8.19
N LEU A 88 -2.17 -5.97 -8.29
CA LEU A 88 -2.19 -5.15 -9.50
C LEU A 88 -0.98 -5.39 -10.40
N VAL A 89 0.02 -6.14 -9.93
CA VAL A 89 1.34 -6.21 -10.57
C VAL A 89 1.77 -7.62 -10.93
N ARG A 90 1.10 -8.67 -10.45
CA ARG A 90 1.56 -10.06 -10.57
C ARG A 90 2.89 -10.22 -9.84
N ILE A 91 2.81 -10.18 -8.51
CA ILE A 91 3.95 -10.16 -7.59
C ILE A 91 4.75 -11.46 -7.66
N ALA A 92 4.09 -12.60 -7.87
CA ALA A 92 4.73 -13.88 -8.18
C ALA A 92 3.81 -14.77 -9.03
N GLU A 93 4.38 -15.82 -9.62
CA GLU A 93 3.67 -16.82 -10.43
C GLU A 93 2.77 -17.73 -9.59
N ASN A 94 3.26 -18.17 -8.44
CA ASN A 94 2.52 -19.01 -7.50
C ASN A 94 2.52 -18.32 -6.14
N ILE A 95 1.34 -18.10 -5.59
CA ILE A 95 1.14 -17.53 -4.26
C ILE A 95 0.51 -18.60 -3.38
N GLU A 96 1.22 -18.97 -2.32
CA GLU A 96 0.66 -19.76 -1.23
C GLU A 96 0.22 -18.80 -0.12
N THR A 97 -1.09 -18.70 0.10
CA THR A 97 -1.66 -17.89 1.18
C THR A 97 -2.98 -18.47 1.65
N ARG A 98 -3.34 -18.15 2.89
CA ARG A 98 -4.67 -18.48 3.45
C ARG A 98 -5.71 -17.41 3.14
N ALA A 99 -5.28 -16.21 2.80
CA ALA A 99 -6.16 -15.11 2.43
C ALA A 99 -6.80 -15.34 1.06
N ASN A 100 -7.90 -14.63 0.80
CA ASN A 100 -8.42 -14.56 -0.56
C ASN A 100 -7.45 -13.74 -1.42
N TYR A 101 -7.11 -14.25 -2.59
CA TYR A 101 -6.16 -13.61 -3.50
C TYR A 101 -6.77 -13.43 -4.88
N GLU A 102 -6.78 -12.19 -5.37
CA GLU A 102 -7.34 -11.81 -6.66
C GLU A 102 -6.32 -10.97 -7.46
N GLY A 103 -6.02 -11.40 -8.68
CA GLY A 103 -5.31 -10.59 -9.66
C GLY A 103 -6.29 -9.86 -10.56
N ILE A 104 -6.11 -8.56 -10.80
CA ILE A 104 -7.09 -7.79 -11.60
C ILE A 104 -7.10 -8.19 -13.09
N CYS A 105 -6.10 -8.93 -13.59
CA CYS A 105 -5.96 -9.24 -15.01
C CYS A 105 -5.55 -10.70 -15.32
N TRP A 106 -5.78 -11.68 -14.44
CA TRP A 106 -5.47 -13.10 -14.71
C TRP A 106 -6.22 -14.06 -13.78
#